data_AF-A0A7W1ZB02-F1
#
_entry.id   AF-A0A7W1ZB02-F1
#
_cell.length_a   1.000
_cell.length_b   1.000
_cell.length_c   1.000
_cell.angle_alpha   90.00
_cell.angle_beta   90.00
_cell.angle_gamma   90.00
#
_symmetry.space_group_name_H-M   'P 1'
#
loop_
_entity.id
_entity.type
_entity.pdbx_description
1 polymer ?
#
loop_
_entity_poly.entity_id
_entity_poly.type
_entity_poly.pdbx_seq_one_letter_code
_entity_poly.pdbx_strand_id
1 'polypeptide(L)' 'MNAAGHVLSSLPVGERVGLAFSGGLDTSAAVAWMRHRGAVPYCYTADLGQYDEPDLDDVAARAEHYGAEQA' A
#
# COMPACT_ATOMS: atom_id res chain seq x y z
N MET A 1 27.81 -16.49 1.18
CA MET A 1 26.53 -15.87 1.57
C MET A 1 26.61 -14.41 1.19
N ASN A 2 26.14 -14.02 0.00
CA ASN A 2 26.16 -12.62 -0.42
C ASN A 2 24.79 -12.01 -0.06
N ALA A 3 24.75 -11.22 1.00
CA ALA A 3 23.71 -10.23 1.21
C ALA A 3 24.00 -9.04 0.29
N ALA A 4 23.66 -9.17 -0.99
CA ALA A 4 23.41 -8.01 -1.84
C ALA A 4 21.98 -7.56 -1.54
N GLY A 5 21.77 -6.28 -1.21
CA GLY A 5 20.52 -5.77 -0.64
C GLY A 5 19.26 -6.26 -1.35
N HIS A 6 18.27 -6.70 -0.58
CA HIS A 6 16.95 -7.17 -1.02
C HIS A 6 16.06 -6.01 -1.54
N VAL A 7 16.64 -5.07 -2.29
CA VAL A 7 15.95 -3.89 -2.82
C VAL A 7 15.61 -4.17 -4.28
N LEU A 8 14.31 -4.19 -4.58
CA LEU A 8 13.84 -4.26 -5.96
C LEU A 8 13.92 -2.87 -6.58
N SER A 9 14.65 -2.74 -7.69
CA SER A 9 14.81 -1.48 -8.44
C SER A 9 13.70 -1.23 -9.47
N SER A 10 12.79 -2.19 -9.63
CA SER A 10 11.65 -2.12 -10.54
C SER A 10 10.39 -2.66 -9.86
N LEU A 11 9.22 -2.21 -10.31
CA LEU A 11 7.95 -2.67 -9.80
C LEU A 11 7.74 -4.16 -10.20
N PRO A 12 7.52 -5.08 -9.25
CA PRO A 12 7.25 -6.48 -9.57
C PRO A 12 5.82 -6.65 -10.10
N VAL A 13 5.66 -6.54 -11.42
CA VAL A 13 4.38 -6.66 -12.13
C VAL A 13 3.81 -8.08 -11.99
N GLY A 14 2.52 -8.20 -11.71
CA GLY A 14 1.83 -9.46 -11.46
C GLY A 14 2.04 -10.05 -10.07
N GLU A 15 2.89 -9.43 -9.24
CA GLU A 15 3.18 -9.90 -7.89
C GLU A 15 2.44 -9.11 -6.82
N ARG A 16 2.29 -9.74 -5.65
CA ARG A 16 1.71 -9.14 -4.45
C ARG A 16 2.73 -8.20 -3.81
N VAL A 17 2.36 -6.92 -3.63
CA VAL A 17 3.19 -5.91 -2.99
C VAL A 17 2.49 -5.40 -1.74
N GLY A 18 3.06 -5.66 -0.56
CA GLY A 18 2.56 -5.10 0.70
C GLY A 18 2.94 -3.63 0.82
N LEU A 19 1.97 -2.79 1.19
CA LEU A 19 2.15 -1.36 1.43
C LEU A 19 1.62 -0.99 2.81
N ALA A 20 2.46 -0.34 3.63
CA ALA A 20 1.99 0.32 4.83
C ALA A 20 1.17 1.56 4.42
N PHE A 21 -0.14 1.48 4.59
CA PHE A 21 -1.08 2.45 4.04
C PHE A 21 -1.61 3.37 5.13
N SER A 22 -1.22 4.64 5.07
CA SER A 22 -1.65 5.68 6.01
C SER A 22 -2.90 6.44 5.58
N GLY A 23 -3.37 6.24 4.34
CA GLY A 23 -4.36 7.15 3.76
C GLY A 23 -3.83 8.56 3.48
N GLY A 24 -2.52 8.80 3.50
CA GLY A 24 -1.96 10.05 2.97
C GLY A 24 -2.04 10.12 1.45
N LEU A 25 -1.73 11.30 0.89
CA LEU A 25 -1.60 11.49 -0.56
C LEU A 25 -0.59 10.50 -1.17
N ASP A 26 0.57 10.36 -0.54
CA ASP A 26 1.69 9.56 -1.07
C ASP A 26 1.34 8.07 -1.17
N THR A 27 0.77 7.50 -0.10
CA THR A 27 0.35 6.10 -0.06
C THR A 27 -0.85 5.85 -0.97
N SER A 28 -1.81 6.77 -1.04
CA SER A 28 -2.95 6.70 -1.98
C SER A 28 -2.50 6.69 -3.44
N ALA A 29 -1.61 7.62 -3.82
CA ALA A 29 -1.06 7.68 -5.17
C ALA A 29 -0.22 6.45 -5.52
N ALA A 30 0.55 5.91 -4.55
CA ALA A 30 1.34 4.71 -4.74
C ALA A 30 0.46 3.49 -5.07
N VAL A 31 -0.65 3.27 -4.35
CA VAL A 31 -1.58 2.15 -4.62
C VAL A 31 -2.13 2.25 -6.03
N ALA A 32 -2.69 3.41 -6.39
CA ALA A 32 -3.28 3.63 -7.72
C ALA A 32 -2.24 3.42 -8.83
N TRP A 33 -1.01 3.91 -8.64
CA TRP A 33 0.07 3.74 -9.59
C TRP A 33 0.54 2.28 -9.72
N MET A 34 0.66 1.55 -8.60
CA MET A 34 1.04 0.13 -8.60
C MET A 34 0.01 -0.71 -9.34
N ARG A 35 -1.28 -0.53 -9.04
CA ARG A 35 -2.37 -1.24 -9.73
C ARG A 35 -2.38 -0.89 -11.22
N HIS A 36 -2.29 0.39 -11.57
CA HIS A 36 -2.28 0.83 -12.97
C HIS A 36 -1.12 0.23 -13.78
N ARG A 37 0.05 0.02 -13.14
CA ARG A 37 1.22 -0.61 -13.76
C ARG A 37 1.25 -2.13 -13.68
N GLY A 38 0.20 -2.75 -13.14
CA GLY A 38 -0.01 -4.19 -13.17
C GLY A 38 0.58 -4.96 -11.99
N ALA A 39 1.02 -4.30 -10.92
CA ALA A 39 1.27 -4.98 -9.65
C ALA A 39 -0.04 -5.24 -8.90
N VAL A 40 0.02 -6.08 -7.85
CA VAL A 40 -1.13 -6.44 -7.01
C VAL A 40 -0.91 -5.88 -5.59
N PRO A 41 -1.25 -4.60 -5.33
CA PRO A 41 -1.00 -3.99 -4.03
C PRO A 41 -1.92 -4.56 -2.95
N TYR A 42 -1.37 -4.85 -1.77
CA TYR A 42 -2.10 -5.17 -0.55
C TYR A 42 -1.79 -4.08 0.47
N CYS A 43 -2.82 -3.44 1.00
CA CYS A 43 -2.65 -2.36 1.96
C CYS A 43 -2.78 -2.89 3.38
N TYR A 44 -2.04 -2.28 4.29
CA TYR A 44 -2.09 -2.57 5.71
C TYR A 44 -2.05 -1.25 6.47
N THR A 45 -3.15 -0.93 7.15
CA THR A 45 -3.23 0.21 8.05
C THR A 45 -3.04 -0.28 9.48
N ALA A 46 -2.13 0.36 10.22
CA ALA A 46 -1.89 0.04 11.61
C ALA A 46 -2.71 0.98 12.50
N ASP A 47 -3.52 0.41 13.40
CA ASP A 47 -4.10 1.17 14.50
C ASP A 47 -2.99 1.51 15.51
N LEU A 48 -2.58 2.78 15.49
CA LEU A 48 -1.59 3.32 16.42
C LEU A 48 -2.21 4.26 17.47
N GLY A 49 -3.54 4.38 17.50
CA GLY A 49 -4.24 5.34 18.37
C GLY A 49 -3.89 6.80 18.04
N GLN A 50 -3.76 7.14 16.76
CA GLN A 50 -3.51 8.52 16.33
C GLN A 50 -4.71 9.41 16.70
N TYR A 51 -4.45 10.55 17.34
CA TYR A 51 -5.52 11.43 17.83
C TYR A 51 -6.29 12.13 16.70
N ASP A 52 -5.70 12.21 15.52
CA ASP A 52 -6.16 12.89 14.32
C ASP A 52 -6.69 11.94 13.23
N GLU A 53 -6.71 10.62 13.49
CA GLU A 53 -7.30 9.62 12.60
C GLU A 53 -8.52 8.98 13.28
N PRO A 54 -9.73 9.54 13.08
CA PRO A 54 -10.92 9.12 13.81
C PRO A 54 -11.57 7.84 13.24
N ASP A 55 -11.25 7.44 12.00
CA ASP A 55 -11.90 6.34 11.30
C ASP A 55 -10.92 5.52 10.44
N LEU A 56 -10.46 4.40 11.00
CA LEU A 56 -9.56 3.48 10.32
C LEU A 56 -10.26 2.64 9.24
N ASP A 57 -11.57 2.42 9.37
CA ASP A 57 -12.34 1.67 8.37
C ASP A 57 -12.42 2.48 7.07
N ASP A 58 -12.57 3.81 7.18
CA ASP A 58 -12.52 4.72 6.04
C ASP A 58 -11.14 4.70 5.34
N VAL A 59 -10.04 4.55 6.09
CA VAL A 59 -8.69 4.42 5.51
C VAL A 59 -8.59 3.14 4.69
N ALA A 60 -9.06 2.00 5.20
CA ALA A 60 -9.08 0.73 4.48
C ALA A 60 -9.96 0.80 3.23
N ALA A 61 -11.18 1.34 3.34
CA ALA A 61 -12.10 1.51 2.22
C ALA A 61 -11.50 2.36 1.08
N ARG A 62 -10.75 3.41 1.42
CA ARG A 62 -10.04 4.24 0.45
C ARG A 62 -8.91 3.50 -0.27
N ALA A 63 -8.17 2.65 0.41
CA ALA A 63 -7.14 1.84 -0.23
C ALA A 63 -7.75 0.92 -1.31
N GLU A 64 -8.86 0.24 -0.99
CA GLU A 64 -9.59 -0.59 -1.95
C GLU A 64 -10.12 0.23 -3.13
N HIS A 65 -10.68 1.42 -2.86
CA HIS A 65 -11.12 2.34 -3.90
C HIS A 65 -9.99 2.72 -4.87
N TYR A 66 -8.77 2.91 -4.37
CA TYR A 66 -7.59 3.21 -5.20
C TYR A 66 -6.97 1.99 -5.88
N GLY A 67 -7.53 0.80 -5.67
CA GLY A 67 -7.12 -0.42 -6.35
C GLY A 67 -6.22 -1.30 -5.52
N ALA A 68 -6.23 -1.22 -4.18
CA ALA A 68 -5.73 -2.32 -3.37
C ALA A 68 -6.50 -3.61 -3.71
N GLU A 69 -5.82 -4.76 -3.61
CA GLU A 69 -6.45 -6.07 -3.71
C GLU A 69 -7.24 -6.39 -2.45
N GLN A 70 -6.69 -6.00 -1.28
CA GLN A 70 -7.31 -6.02 0.04
C GLN A 70 -6.63 -4.94 0.91
N ALA A 71 -7.33 -4.43 1.92
CA ALA A 71 -6.83 -3.42 2.88
C ALA A 71 -7.23 -3.75 4.32
#